data_AF-A0A2W4L984-F1
#
_entry.id   AF-A0A2W4L984-F1
#
_cell.length_a   1.000
_cell.length_b   1.000
_cell.length_c   1.000
_cell.angle_alpha   90.00
_cell.angle_beta   90.00
_cell.angle_gamma   90.00
#
_symmetry.space_group_name_H-M   'P 1'
#
loop_
_entity.id
_entity.type
_entity.pdbx_description
1 polymer ?
#
loop_
_entity_poly.entity_id
_entity_poly.type
_entity_poly.pdbx_seq_one_letter_code
_entity_poly.pdbx_strand_id
1 'polypeptide(L)'
;RFLVGPFGDHTGFYTPVEPFPVVHVECMTMQRDPIYHSIVTSKPPQEDLGLGKATERIFLPLLKLLIPDIVDYDMPAAGVFHNCVIVSIRKRYPKHAQKVMHAIWGAHLLSLTKLIVVVDEDCDVHDYAEVAWRAFGNVDYSRDLLVTEGPVDHLDHASYQQFWGGKAGIDATRKLPTEGYTRGWPEETAMSPEIKALVDKRWKEYGIE
;
A
#
# COMPACT_ATOMS: atom_id res chain seq x y z
N ARG A 1 -33.05 -14.19 1.96
CA ARG A 1 -32.00 -13.19 1.67
C ARG A 1 -32.70 -11.89 1.28
N PHE A 2 -32.20 -10.75 1.74
CA PHE A 2 -32.74 -9.44 1.40
C PHE A 2 -31.73 -8.71 0.52
N LEU A 3 -32.21 -7.83 -0.36
CA LEU A 3 -31.34 -7.04 -1.23
C LEU A 3 -30.79 -5.84 -0.43
N VAL A 4 -29.46 -5.73 -0.36
CA VAL A 4 -28.76 -4.63 0.31
C VAL A 4 -28.05 -3.79 -0.75
N GLY A 5 -28.07 -2.47 -0.57
CA GLY A 5 -27.53 -1.50 -1.53
C GLY A 5 -28.59 -0.77 -2.36
N PRO A 6 -28.17 0.18 -3.21
CA PRO A 6 -26.80 0.65 -3.33
C PRO A 6 -26.42 1.56 -2.15
N PHE A 7 -25.18 1.50 -1.69
CA PHE A 7 -24.61 2.46 -0.74
C PHE A 7 -23.18 2.82 -1.13
N GLY A 8 -22.72 4.01 -0.73
CA GLY A 8 -21.34 4.43 -0.94
C GLY A 8 -20.42 3.67 0.02
N ASP A 9 -19.26 3.25 -0.49
CA ASP A 9 -18.30 2.44 0.25
C ASP A 9 -16.90 3.07 0.24
N HIS A 10 -15.96 2.52 1.01
CA HIS A 10 -14.56 2.94 1.14
C HIS A 10 -13.80 2.99 -0.20
N THR A 11 -14.30 2.31 -1.24
CA THR A 11 -13.78 2.45 -2.62
C THR A 11 -14.08 3.81 -3.25
N GLY A 12 -15.04 4.57 -2.71
CA GLY A 12 -15.56 5.81 -3.26
C GLY A 12 -16.65 5.64 -4.32
N PHE A 13 -17.13 4.41 -4.54
CA PHE A 13 -18.18 4.08 -5.50
C PHE A 13 -19.40 3.50 -4.79
N TYR A 14 -20.54 3.54 -5.49
CA TYR A 14 -21.74 2.83 -5.05
C TYR A 14 -21.61 1.34 -5.32
N THR A 15 -21.84 0.54 -4.28
CA THR A 15 -21.85 -0.92 -4.39
C THR A 15 -23.13 -1.41 -5.11
N PRO A 16 -23.05 -2.49 -5.89
CA PRO A 16 -24.22 -3.08 -6.53
C PRO A 16 -25.20 -3.65 -5.49
N VAL A 17 -26.45 -3.78 -5.90
CA VAL A 17 -27.50 -4.39 -5.07
C VAL A 17 -27.31 -5.91 -5.06
N GLU A 18 -27.04 -6.49 -3.89
CA GLU A 18 -26.74 -7.92 -3.76
C GLU A 18 -27.54 -8.60 -2.63
N PRO A 19 -27.76 -9.93 -2.71
CA PRO A 19 -28.53 -10.67 -1.72
C PRO A 19 -27.69 -11.07 -0.50
N PHE A 20 -27.96 -10.46 0.65
CA PHE A 20 -27.30 -10.77 1.92
C PHE A 20 -28.22 -11.50 2.93
N PRO A 21 -27.64 -12.14 3.96
CA PRO A 21 -28.40 -12.65 5.11
C PRO A 21 -29.16 -11.53 5.84
N VAL A 22 -30.27 -11.89 6.48
CA VAL A 22 -31.04 -10.96 7.32
C VAL A 22 -30.68 -11.24 8.77
N VAL A 23 -30.30 -10.21 9.51
CA VAL A 23 -30.13 -10.28 10.96
C VAL A 23 -31.48 -10.04 11.62
N HIS A 24 -32.00 -11.04 12.34
CA HIS A 24 -33.20 -10.91 13.16
C HIS A 24 -32.79 -10.56 14.59
N VAL A 25 -33.08 -9.33 15.02
CA VAL A 25 -32.76 -8.85 16.37
C VAL A 25 -33.92 -9.16 17.30
N GLU A 26 -33.74 -10.10 18.22
CA GLU A 26 -34.79 -10.51 19.18
C GLU A 26 -34.85 -9.60 20.41
N CYS A 27 -33.72 -9.04 20.82
CA CYS A 27 -33.60 -8.16 21.98
C CYS A 27 -32.46 -7.15 21.76
N MET A 28 -32.67 -5.91 22.19
CA MET A 28 -31.66 -4.87 22.21
C MET A 28 -31.60 -4.27 23.63
N THR A 29 -30.41 -4.23 24.22
CA THR A 29 -30.17 -3.65 25.54
C THR A 29 -29.27 -2.41 25.41
N MET A 30 -29.42 -1.45 26.31
CA MET A 30 -28.66 -0.19 26.27
C MET A 30 -28.45 0.37 27.68
N GLN A 31 -27.40 1.18 27.85
CA GLN A 31 -27.19 1.96 29.07
C GLN A 31 -28.24 3.08 29.22
N ARG A 32 -28.37 3.65 30.42
CA ARG A 32 -29.13 4.89 30.61
C ARG A 32 -28.36 6.04 29.93
N ASP A 33 -29.07 6.85 29.14
CA ASP A 33 -28.50 7.89 28.28
C ASP A 33 -27.47 7.34 27.27
N PRO A 34 -27.93 6.56 26.27
CA PRO A 34 -27.04 5.90 25.32
C PRO A 34 -26.47 6.89 24.31
N ILE A 35 -25.20 6.68 23.95
CA ILE A 35 -24.55 7.35 22.82
C ILE A 35 -24.55 6.36 21.64
N TYR A 36 -25.09 6.80 20.49
CA TYR A 36 -25.04 6.02 19.25
C TYR A 36 -23.74 6.33 18.50
N HIS A 37 -22.80 5.40 18.52
CA HIS A 37 -21.55 5.51 17.78
C HIS A 37 -21.76 5.01 16.35
N SER A 38 -21.40 5.84 15.38
CA SER A 38 -21.48 5.52 13.96
C SER A 38 -20.27 6.09 13.24
N ILE A 39 -19.98 5.54 12.06
CA ILE A 39 -18.98 6.07 11.13
C ILE A 39 -19.59 6.15 9.73
N VAL A 40 -19.03 7.02 8.91
CA VAL A 40 -19.38 7.16 7.49
C VAL A 40 -18.18 6.77 6.64
N THR A 41 -18.41 5.89 5.67
CA THR A 41 -17.43 5.52 4.65
C THR A 41 -17.80 6.13 3.30
N SER A 42 -16.78 6.37 2.48
CA SER A 42 -16.87 6.99 1.16
C SER A 42 -15.47 6.99 0.55
N LYS A 43 -15.26 7.77 -0.51
CA LYS A 43 -13.95 8.00 -1.12
C LYS A 43 -12.94 8.44 -0.04
N PRO A 44 -11.80 7.75 0.13
CA PRO A 44 -10.82 8.09 1.14
C PRO A 44 -10.24 9.50 0.93
N PRO A 45 -9.80 10.18 2.00
CA PRO A 45 -9.81 9.72 3.39
C PRO A 45 -11.18 9.90 4.06
N GLN A 46 -11.61 8.92 4.86
CA GLN A 46 -12.78 9.01 5.75
C GLN A 46 -12.39 8.55 7.17
N GLU A 47 -13.35 8.39 8.07
CA GLU A 47 -13.12 8.03 9.49
C GLU A 47 -12.35 6.71 9.67
N ASP A 48 -12.41 5.83 8.66
CA ASP A 48 -11.65 4.58 8.58
C ASP A 48 -10.15 4.76 8.30
N LEU A 49 -9.68 5.96 7.91
CA LEU A 49 -8.26 6.27 7.69
C LEU A 49 -7.40 5.93 8.90
N GLY A 50 -7.81 6.39 10.08
CA GLY A 50 -7.07 6.16 11.31
C GLY A 50 -6.99 4.68 11.64
N LEU A 51 -8.07 3.94 11.42
CA LEU A 51 -8.14 2.49 11.63
C LEU A 51 -7.22 1.75 10.66
N GLY A 52 -7.26 2.09 9.36
CA GLY A 52 -6.40 1.49 8.34
C GLY A 52 -4.92 1.70 8.62
N LYS A 53 -4.53 2.93 9.01
CA LYS A 53 -3.14 3.24 9.39
C LYS A 53 -2.72 2.56 10.70
N ALA A 54 -3.61 2.45 11.67
CA ALA A 54 -3.33 1.69 12.89
C ALA A 54 -3.10 0.20 12.58
N THR A 55 -3.98 -0.41 11.78
CA THR A 55 -3.84 -1.79 11.31
C THR A 55 -2.49 -2.00 10.62
N GLU A 56 -2.12 -1.10 9.71
CA GLU A 56 -0.84 -1.15 9.00
C GLU A 56 0.36 -1.27 9.97
N ARG A 57 0.43 -0.39 10.98
CA ARG A 57 1.50 -0.39 11.98
C ARG A 57 1.45 -1.62 12.90
N ILE A 58 0.26 -2.08 13.29
CA ILE A 58 0.08 -3.28 14.13
C ILE A 58 0.59 -4.53 13.42
N PHE A 59 0.39 -4.64 12.11
CA PHE A 59 0.78 -5.81 11.33
C PHE A 59 2.22 -5.77 10.82
N LEU A 60 2.89 -4.61 10.81
CA LEU A 60 4.29 -4.48 10.35
C LEU A 60 5.25 -5.48 11.04
N PRO A 61 5.26 -5.66 12.38
CA PRO A 61 6.13 -6.64 13.02
C PRO A 61 5.84 -8.08 12.57
N LEU A 62 4.57 -8.43 12.38
CA LEU A 62 4.17 -9.77 11.91
C LEU A 62 4.62 -10.01 10.47
N LEU A 63 4.49 -9.00 9.60
CA LEU A 63 4.96 -9.08 8.23
C LEU A 63 6.49 -9.23 8.18
N LYS A 64 7.22 -8.52 9.06
CA LYS A 64 8.68 -8.67 9.21
C LYS A 64 9.11 -10.05 9.74
N LEU A 65 8.28 -10.73 10.53
CA LEU A 65 8.57 -12.12 10.92
C LEU A 65 8.53 -13.06 9.71
N LEU A 66 7.57 -12.85 8.80
CA LEU A 66 7.45 -13.63 7.56
C LEU A 66 8.50 -13.24 6.53
N ILE A 67 8.82 -11.94 6.45
CA ILE A 67 9.70 -11.35 5.43
C ILE A 67 10.69 -10.38 6.14
N PRO A 68 11.79 -10.90 6.74
CA PRO A 68 12.72 -10.10 7.54
C PRO A 68 13.44 -8.97 6.78
N ASP A 69 13.39 -9.03 5.46
CA ASP A 69 14.00 -8.05 4.56
C ASP A 69 13.17 -6.78 4.37
N ILE A 70 11.90 -6.78 4.79
CA ILE A 70 11.05 -5.60 4.77
C ILE A 70 11.56 -4.59 5.80
N VAL A 71 11.75 -3.35 5.36
CA VAL A 71 12.11 -2.22 6.22
C VAL A 71 10.85 -1.51 6.68
N ASP A 72 9.96 -1.17 5.76
CA ASP A 72 8.63 -0.65 6.05
C ASP A 72 7.65 -0.97 4.90
N TYR A 73 6.35 -0.76 5.11
CA TYR A 73 5.35 -0.76 4.07
C TYR A 73 4.28 0.30 4.33
N ASP A 74 3.61 0.78 3.29
CA ASP A 74 2.48 1.71 3.39
C ASP A 74 1.30 1.18 2.57
N MET A 75 0.10 1.38 3.11
CA MET A 75 -1.18 1.24 2.42
C MET A 75 -1.78 2.63 2.22
N PRO A 76 -1.56 3.29 1.07
CA PRO A 76 -2.02 4.65 0.86
C PRO A 76 -3.54 4.74 0.90
N ALA A 77 -4.07 5.83 1.47
CA ALA A 77 -5.51 6.10 1.42
C ALA A 77 -6.01 6.20 -0.02
N ALA A 78 -5.21 6.81 -0.91
CA ALA A 78 -5.49 6.89 -2.35
C ALA A 78 -5.52 5.51 -3.04
N GLY A 79 -4.82 4.53 -2.46
CA GLY A 79 -4.86 3.12 -2.85
C GLY A 79 -5.97 2.34 -2.16
N VAL A 80 -6.98 3.00 -1.60
CA VAL A 80 -8.09 2.35 -0.86
C VAL A 80 -7.52 1.38 0.20
N PHE A 81 -6.42 1.79 0.82
CA PHE A 81 -5.58 0.96 1.69
C PHE A 81 -5.00 -0.25 0.97
N HIS A 82 -5.73 -1.38 0.97
CA HIS A 82 -5.18 -2.67 0.57
C HIS A 82 -5.02 -2.81 -0.95
N ASN A 83 -5.67 -1.99 -1.80
CA ASN A 83 -5.51 -2.12 -3.26
C ASN A 83 -4.09 -1.80 -3.72
N CYS A 84 -3.36 -0.94 -3.01
CA CYS A 84 -1.95 -0.64 -3.28
C CYS A 84 -1.10 -0.80 -2.02
N VAL A 85 -0.06 -1.63 -2.09
CA VAL A 85 0.96 -1.75 -1.04
C VAL A 85 2.29 -1.25 -1.58
N ILE A 86 2.86 -0.26 -0.92
CA ILE A 86 4.23 0.20 -1.17
C ILE A 86 5.11 -0.45 -0.10
N VAL A 87 6.22 -1.07 -0.48
CA VAL A 87 7.09 -1.78 0.46
C VAL A 87 8.56 -1.48 0.20
N SER A 88 9.29 -1.08 1.24
CA SER A 88 10.74 -0.89 1.18
C SER A 88 11.46 -2.14 1.67
N ILE A 89 12.52 -2.54 0.95
CA ILE A 89 13.26 -3.77 1.26
C ILE A 89 14.77 -3.55 1.29
N ARG A 90 15.46 -4.31 2.14
CA ARG A 90 16.91 -4.50 2.04
C ARG A 90 17.18 -5.49 0.91
N LYS A 91 17.43 -4.99 -0.29
CA LYS A 91 17.67 -5.85 -1.46
C LYS A 91 19.02 -6.57 -1.31
N ARG A 92 19.02 -7.90 -1.43
CA ARG A 92 20.23 -8.74 -1.24
C ARG A 92 20.61 -9.58 -2.45
N TYR A 93 19.67 -9.88 -3.34
CA TYR A 93 19.88 -10.78 -4.47
C TYR A 93 18.92 -10.48 -5.63
N PRO A 94 19.21 -10.99 -6.84
CA PRO A 94 18.30 -10.90 -7.99
C PRO A 94 16.89 -11.41 -7.67
N LYS A 95 15.87 -10.72 -8.19
CA LYS A 95 14.45 -11.12 -8.03
C LYS A 95 13.97 -11.13 -6.56
N HIS A 96 14.68 -10.48 -5.65
CA HIS A 96 14.25 -10.36 -4.26
C HIS A 96 12.89 -9.64 -4.14
N ALA A 97 12.65 -8.61 -4.95
CA ALA A 97 11.37 -7.91 -5.00
C ALA A 97 10.21 -8.86 -5.36
N GLN A 98 10.40 -9.75 -6.34
CA GLN A 98 9.37 -10.73 -6.73
C GLN A 98 9.06 -11.71 -5.61
N LYS A 99 10.07 -12.18 -4.85
CA LYS A 99 9.85 -13.00 -3.66
C LYS A 99 8.97 -12.28 -2.64
N VAL A 100 9.22 -10.99 -2.40
CA VAL A 100 8.44 -10.17 -1.48
C VAL A 100 7.00 -9.99 -1.98
N MET A 101 6.81 -9.70 -3.28
CA MET A 101 5.48 -9.61 -3.90
C MET A 101 4.66 -10.89 -3.67
N HIS A 102 5.22 -12.07 -3.95
CA HIS A 102 4.54 -13.34 -3.73
C HIS A 102 4.22 -13.62 -2.26
N ALA A 103 5.11 -13.23 -1.35
CA ALA A 103 4.88 -13.39 0.08
C ALA A 103 3.73 -12.49 0.57
N ILE A 104 3.64 -11.25 0.09
CA ILE A 104 2.51 -10.33 0.37
C ILE A 104 1.21 -10.88 -0.21
N TRP A 105 1.21 -11.33 -1.48
CA TRP A 105 0.03 -11.95 -2.08
C TRP A 105 -0.40 -13.27 -1.43
N GLY A 106 0.48 -13.92 -0.68
CA GLY A 106 0.15 -15.08 0.15
C GLY A 106 -0.34 -14.74 1.56
N ALA A 107 -0.30 -13.48 1.98
CA ALA A 107 -0.49 -13.09 3.37
C ALA A 107 -1.89 -12.55 3.67
N HIS A 108 -2.78 -13.41 4.18
CA HIS A 108 -4.07 -13.04 4.80
C HIS A 108 -4.84 -11.96 4.01
N LEU A 109 -5.21 -10.82 4.60
CA LEU A 109 -5.93 -9.74 3.92
C LEU A 109 -5.10 -9.01 2.85
N LEU A 110 -3.76 -9.03 2.93
CA LEU A 110 -2.88 -8.49 1.87
C LEU A 110 -2.90 -9.37 0.60
N SER A 111 -3.45 -10.59 0.67
CA SER A 111 -3.71 -11.37 -0.53
C SER A 111 -4.66 -10.67 -1.50
N LEU A 112 -5.49 -9.74 -1.03
CA LEU A 112 -6.41 -8.95 -1.86
C LEU A 112 -5.71 -7.81 -2.61
N THR A 113 -4.47 -7.47 -2.25
CA THR A 113 -3.73 -6.37 -2.87
C THR A 113 -3.59 -6.51 -4.37
N LYS A 114 -3.93 -5.44 -5.10
CA LYS A 114 -3.91 -5.42 -6.57
C LYS A 114 -2.57 -4.96 -7.10
N LEU A 115 -1.98 -3.93 -6.49
CA LEU A 115 -0.70 -3.37 -6.89
C LEU A 115 0.29 -3.44 -5.73
N ILE A 116 1.48 -3.98 -5.98
CA ILE A 116 2.60 -3.92 -5.05
C ILE A 116 3.72 -3.10 -5.70
N VAL A 117 4.21 -2.07 -5.04
CA VAL A 117 5.39 -1.31 -5.46
C VAL A 117 6.51 -1.59 -4.49
N VAL A 118 7.60 -2.18 -4.97
CA VAL A 118 8.77 -2.52 -4.15
C VAL A 118 9.88 -1.52 -4.39
N VAL A 119 10.33 -0.84 -3.33
CA VAL A 119 11.41 0.16 -3.34
C VAL A 119 12.57 -0.28 -2.44
N ASP A 120 13.74 0.35 -2.57
CA ASP A 120 14.89 0.08 -1.70
C ASP A 120 14.67 0.61 -0.27
N GLU A 121 15.50 0.15 0.67
CA GLU A 121 15.43 0.47 2.10
C GLU A 121 15.56 1.95 2.45
N ASP A 122 16.14 2.74 1.56
CA ASP A 122 16.35 4.18 1.73
C ASP A 122 15.28 5.03 1.01
N CYS A 123 14.19 4.40 0.55
CA CYS A 123 12.97 5.09 0.16
C CYS A 123 12.03 5.16 1.37
N ASP A 124 11.59 6.36 1.74
CA ASP A 124 10.46 6.50 2.65
C ASP A 124 9.18 6.11 1.90
N VAL A 125 8.50 5.06 2.36
CA VAL A 125 7.26 4.56 1.76
C VAL A 125 6.07 5.48 1.99
N HIS A 126 6.19 6.44 2.90
CA HIS A 126 5.19 7.46 3.18
C HIS A 126 5.41 8.75 2.36
N ASP A 127 6.58 8.91 1.72
CA ASP A 127 6.81 9.97 0.73
C ASP A 127 6.42 9.49 -0.67
N TYR A 128 5.19 9.78 -1.05
CA TYR A 128 4.66 9.35 -2.35
C TYR A 128 5.33 10.04 -3.55
N ALA A 129 5.97 11.20 -3.36
CA ALA A 129 6.71 11.85 -4.43
C ALA A 129 8.01 11.08 -4.73
N GLU A 130 8.72 10.67 -3.68
CA GLU A 130 9.93 9.84 -3.79
C GLU A 130 9.59 8.45 -4.35
N VAL A 131 8.54 7.80 -3.83
CA VAL A 131 8.08 6.50 -4.36
C VAL A 131 7.73 6.61 -5.84
N ALA A 132 7.01 7.66 -6.26
CA ALA A 132 6.68 7.88 -7.66
C ALA A 132 7.92 8.10 -8.52
N TRP A 133 8.87 8.92 -8.04
CA TRP A 133 10.14 9.16 -8.74
C TRP A 133 10.91 7.85 -8.98
N ARG A 134 11.00 6.97 -7.98
CA ARG A 134 11.61 5.64 -8.13
C ARG A 134 10.79 4.73 -9.04
N ALA A 135 9.48 4.69 -8.88
CA ALA A 135 8.61 3.82 -9.69
C ALA A 135 8.63 4.21 -11.18
N PHE A 136 8.80 5.49 -11.51
CA PHE A 136 8.88 5.95 -12.89
C PHE A 136 10.32 5.94 -13.45
N GLY A 137 11.32 6.14 -12.60
CA GLY A 137 12.72 6.26 -13.00
C GLY A 137 13.53 4.96 -12.97
N ASN A 138 13.22 4.03 -12.05
CA ASN A 138 14.04 2.84 -11.79
C ASN A 138 13.50 1.56 -12.48
N VAL A 139 12.45 1.68 -13.29
CA VAL A 139 11.67 0.53 -13.78
C VAL A 139 11.75 0.43 -15.30
N ASP A 140 12.25 -0.70 -15.80
CA ASP A 140 11.96 -1.15 -17.17
C ASP A 140 10.69 -2.01 -17.12
N TYR A 141 9.55 -1.44 -17.48
CA TYR A 141 8.25 -2.12 -17.36
C TYR A 141 8.13 -3.42 -18.17
N SER A 142 8.99 -3.65 -19.17
CA SER A 142 8.99 -4.94 -19.88
C SER A 142 9.62 -6.08 -19.06
N ARG A 143 10.45 -5.74 -18.07
CA ARG A 143 11.29 -6.67 -17.30
C ARG A 143 10.98 -6.69 -15.81
N ASP A 144 10.61 -5.53 -15.28
CA ASP A 144 10.49 -5.23 -13.86
C ASP A 144 9.02 -5.15 -13.40
N LEU A 145 8.07 -5.30 -14.33
CA LEU A 145 6.64 -5.49 -14.06
C LEU A 145 6.31 -6.98 -14.02
N LEU A 146 5.74 -7.44 -12.91
CA LEU A 146 5.15 -8.77 -12.78
C LEU A 146 3.62 -8.63 -12.86
N VAL A 147 3.00 -9.27 -13.84
CA VAL A 147 1.54 -9.35 -13.96
C VAL A 147 1.10 -10.78 -13.61
N THR A 148 0.08 -10.89 -12.77
CA THR A 148 -0.53 -12.17 -12.37
C THR A 148 -2.02 -12.00 -12.14
N GLU A 149 -2.73 -13.08 -11.88
CA GLU A 149 -4.11 -13.07 -11.41
C GLU A 149 -4.19 -13.63 -9.98
N GLY A 150 -5.27 -13.30 -9.27
CA GLY A 150 -5.53 -13.83 -7.93
C GLY A 150 -6.80 -13.26 -7.30
N PRO A 151 -7.05 -13.54 -6.01
CA PRO A 151 -8.24 -13.05 -5.32
C PRO A 151 -8.19 -11.52 -5.17
N VAL A 152 -9.34 -10.87 -5.33
CA VAL A 152 -9.52 -9.42 -5.09
C VAL A 152 -10.73 -9.21 -4.20
N ASP A 153 -10.87 -8.00 -3.67
CA ASP A 153 -11.99 -7.67 -2.80
C ASP A 153 -13.34 -7.88 -3.52
N HIS A 154 -14.35 -8.31 -2.77
CA HIS A 154 -15.71 -8.44 -3.29
C HIS A 154 -16.30 -7.13 -3.82
N LEU A 155 -15.80 -5.98 -3.35
CA LEU A 155 -16.21 -4.62 -3.72
C LEU A 155 -15.32 -4.03 -4.83
N ASP A 156 -14.39 -4.81 -5.39
CA ASP A 156 -13.52 -4.38 -6.47
C ASP A 156 -14.29 -4.22 -7.79
N HIS A 157 -14.86 -3.03 -7.99
CA HIS A 157 -15.58 -2.63 -9.20
C HIS A 157 -14.74 -2.63 -10.48
N ALA A 158 -13.40 -2.63 -10.36
CA ALA A 158 -12.50 -2.69 -11.51
C ALA A 158 -12.19 -4.12 -11.95
N SER A 159 -12.51 -5.13 -11.13
CA SER A 159 -12.46 -6.50 -11.59
C SER A 159 -13.68 -6.83 -12.45
N TYR A 160 -13.43 -7.45 -13.60
CA TYR A 160 -14.49 -7.90 -14.50
C TYR A 160 -15.18 -9.18 -14.00
N GLN A 161 -14.66 -9.79 -12.94
CA GLN A 161 -15.22 -10.97 -12.27
C GLN A 161 -15.30 -10.73 -10.77
N GLN A 162 -16.33 -11.28 -10.13
CA GLN A 162 -16.46 -11.20 -8.68
C GLN A 162 -15.36 -12.05 -8.01
N PHE A 163 -14.69 -11.47 -7.00
CA PHE A 163 -13.68 -12.11 -6.13
C PHE A 163 -12.30 -12.42 -6.72
N TRP A 164 -12.06 -12.29 -8.02
CA TRP A 164 -10.73 -12.51 -8.60
C TRP A 164 -10.48 -11.60 -9.79
N GLY A 165 -9.22 -11.25 -10.03
CA GLY A 165 -8.82 -10.35 -11.10
C GLY A 165 -7.32 -10.19 -11.23
N GLY A 166 -6.92 -9.22 -12.06
CA GLY A 166 -5.52 -8.92 -12.34
C GLY A 166 -4.81 -8.26 -11.16
N LYS A 167 -3.55 -8.61 -10.99
CA LYS A 167 -2.60 -8.07 -10.01
C LYS A 167 -1.30 -7.69 -10.70
N ALA A 168 -0.63 -6.67 -10.18
CA ALA A 168 0.63 -6.19 -10.69
C ALA A 168 1.64 -5.94 -9.56
N GLY A 169 2.89 -6.28 -9.81
CA GLY A 169 4.02 -5.98 -8.94
C GLY A 169 5.05 -5.18 -9.71
N ILE A 170 5.46 -4.03 -9.18
CA ILE A 170 6.48 -3.16 -9.75
C ILE A 170 7.75 -3.29 -8.91
N ASP A 171 8.82 -3.80 -9.50
CA ASP A 171 10.16 -3.74 -8.90
C ASP A 171 10.79 -2.37 -9.23
N ALA A 172 10.64 -1.41 -8.33
CA ALA A 172 11.25 -0.09 -8.40
C ALA A 172 12.60 0.01 -7.68
N THR A 173 13.19 -1.14 -7.31
CA THR A 173 14.47 -1.19 -6.61
C THR A 173 15.65 -0.93 -7.54
N ARG A 174 16.82 -0.61 -6.99
CA ARG A 174 18.07 -0.54 -7.78
C ARG A 174 18.37 -1.87 -8.43
N LYS A 175 18.80 -1.84 -9.70
CA LYS A 175 19.09 -3.07 -10.45
C LYS A 175 20.54 -3.51 -10.25
N LEU A 176 20.71 -4.78 -9.91
CA LEU A 176 22.02 -5.38 -9.66
C LEU A 176 22.65 -5.91 -10.96
N PRO A 177 24.00 -5.95 -11.07
CA PRO A 177 24.67 -6.61 -12.19
C PRO A 177 24.25 -8.08 -12.35
N THR A 178 23.99 -8.76 -11.23
CA THR A 178 23.54 -10.15 -11.18
C THR A 178 22.09 -10.34 -11.67
N GLU A 179 21.33 -9.27 -11.89
CA GLU A 179 20.04 -9.31 -12.57
C GLU A 179 20.20 -9.19 -14.11
N GLY A 180 21.43 -9.06 -14.61
CA GLY A 180 21.73 -8.78 -16.02
C GLY A 180 21.71 -7.29 -16.37
N TYR A 181 21.73 -6.40 -15.37
CA TYR A 181 21.82 -4.96 -15.61
C TYR A 181 23.27 -4.55 -15.88
N THR A 182 23.60 -4.28 -17.14
CA THR A 182 24.99 -4.08 -17.61
C THR A 182 25.42 -2.61 -17.72
N ARG A 183 24.50 -1.67 -17.55
CA ARG A 183 24.78 -0.22 -17.73
C ARG A 183 25.52 0.42 -16.56
N GLY A 184 25.65 -0.28 -15.43
CA GLY A 184 26.08 0.30 -14.15
C GLY A 184 24.96 1.15 -13.54
N TRP A 185 24.52 0.80 -12.33
CA TRP A 185 23.46 1.58 -11.68
C TRP A 185 23.99 2.96 -11.29
N PRO A 186 23.33 4.06 -11.67
CA PRO A 186 23.83 5.40 -11.38
C PRO A 186 23.76 5.72 -9.89
N GLU A 187 24.69 6.55 -9.42
CA GLU A 187 24.59 7.16 -8.08
C GLU A 187 23.55 8.28 -8.08
N GLU A 188 22.78 8.34 -7.00
CA GLU A 188 21.81 9.40 -6.79
C GLU A 188 22.52 10.72 -6.44
N THR A 189 22.00 11.82 -6.98
CA THR A 189 22.58 13.14 -6.68
C THR A 189 22.21 13.54 -5.26
N ALA A 190 23.22 13.69 -4.40
CA ALA A 190 23.03 14.14 -3.02
C ALA A 190 23.96 15.31 -2.68
N MET A 191 23.45 16.25 -1.89
CA MET A 191 24.27 17.29 -1.27
C MET A 191 25.15 16.67 -0.17
N SER A 192 26.41 17.07 -0.09
CA SER A 192 27.34 16.51 0.89
C SER A 192 26.88 16.80 2.33
N PRO A 193 27.18 15.91 3.30
CA PRO A 193 26.79 16.11 4.70
C PRO A 193 27.29 17.43 5.29
N GLU A 194 28.48 17.87 4.89
CA GLU A 194 29.10 19.11 5.36
C GLU A 194 28.31 20.33 4.89
N ILE A 195 27.84 20.33 3.64
CA ILE A 195 27.04 21.43 3.09
C ILE A 195 25.64 21.42 3.72
N LYS A 196 25.01 20.25 3.88
CA LYS A 196 23.72 20.15 4.59
C LYS A 196 23.81 20.75 5.99
N ALA A 197 24.81 20.34 6.78
CA ALA A 197 25.02 20.86 8.13
C ALA A 197 25.31 22.38 8.16
N LEU A 198 26.05 22.89 7.17
CA LEU A 198 26.29 24.33 7.04
C LEU A 198 25.00 25.10 6.77
N VAL A 199 24.16 24.61 5.86
CA VAL A 199 22.87 25.23 5.50
C VAL A 199 21.91 25.17 6.69
N ASP A 200 21.78 24.02 7.35
CA ASP A 200 20.92 23.85 8.53
C ASP A 200 21.31 24.81 9.66
N LYS A 201 22.61 24.93 9.95
CA LYS A 201 23.12 25.86 10.98
C LYS A 201 22.76 27.31 10.68
N ARG A 202 22.74 27.68 9.40
CA ARG A 202 22.52 29.05 8.92
C ARG A 202 21.09 29.28 8.44
N TRP A 203 20.17 28.32 8.56
CA TRP A 203 18.82 28.41 7.98
C TRP A 203 18.09 29.70 8.37
N LYS A 204 18.18 30.08 9.65
CA LYS A 204 17.60 31.32 10.18
C LYS A 204 18.21 32.60 9.60
N GLU A 205 19.47 32.57 9.18
CA GLU A 205 20.14 33.72 8.56
C GLU A 205 19.62 34.00 7.15
N TYR A 206 19.03 33.00 6.48
CA TYR A 206 18.56 33.12 5.11
C TYR A 206 17.18 33.78 4.97
N GLY A 207 16.44 33.95 6.06
CA GLY A 207 15.12 34.58 6.04
C GLY A 207 14.06 33.78 5.29
N ILE A 208 14.22 32.45 5.22
CA ILE A 208 13.27 31.51 4.61
C ILE A 208 12.48 30.85 5.76
N GLU A 209 11.15 30.91 5.68
CA GLU A 209 10.23 30.20 6.60
C GLU A 209 10.06 28.74 6.18
#